data_AF-A0A1H2XDZ1-F1
#
_entry.id   AF-A0A1H2XDZ1-F1
#
_cell.length_a   1.000
_cell.length_b   1.000
_cell.length_c   1.000
_cell.angle_alpha   90.00
_cell.angle_beta   90.00
_cell.angle_gamma   90.00
#
_symmetry.space_group_name_H-M   'P 1'
#
loop_
_entity.id
_entity.type
_entity.pdbx_description
1 polymer ?
#
loop_
_entity_poly.entity_id
_entity_poly.type
_entity_poly.pdbx_seq_one_letter_code
_entity_poly.pdbx_strand_id
1 'polypeptide(L)'
;MDSFYIICSAPFFLLTLVFLYFTVVRKNAFEERLALFRPTCQLSQKRDAYRQQVRKYSKYANIILLVILYLPLCAFIAILLKEGYEETGKLYISIYDDIKMVLLTVYVPVLLLHYLLFYVIKRNEKAQHMLLEQMSDDDFELLLKVKDSLSFTSKYNPPFVLCNDKLYIFIFFAIKEIDPTQITDLDWSYRRNGIFIEFKAPEKIIFTLPKKVLPHFLQIIEQYTDQEFYY
;
A
#
# COMPACT_ATOMS: atom_id res chain seq x y z
N MET A 1 19.50 27.73 13.71
CA MET A 1 18.27 26.94 13.60
C MET A 1 18.26 26.10 12.33
N ASP A 2 18.71 26.65 11.19
CA ASP A 2 18.62 26.03 9.86
C ASP A 2 19.24 24.64 9.71
N SER A 3 20.47 24.42 10.22
CA SER A 3 21.11 23.10 10.09
C SER A 3 20.39 22.00 10.86
N PHE A 4 19.71 22.30 11.97
CA PHE A 4 19.00 21.31 12.78
C PHE A 4 17.78 20.76 12.03
N TYR A 5 16.98 21.63 11.41
CA TYR A 5 15.82 21.21 10.62
C TYR A 5 16.21 20.43 9.36
N ILE A 6 17.31 20.81 8.71
CA ILE A 6 17.86 20.07 7.56
C ILE A 6 18.31 18.67 8.00
N ILE A 7 19.03 18.55 9.11
CA ILE A 7 19.49 17.25 9.64
C ILE A 7 18.30 16.37 10.05
N CYS A 8 17.26 16.94 10.67
CA CYS A 8 16.09 16.17 11.09
C CYS A 8 15.17 15.76 9.93
N SER A 9 15.10 16.55 8.85
CA SER A 9 14.23 16.27 7.70
C SER A 9 14.90 15.40 6.62
N ALA A 10 16.24 15.41 6.53
CA ALA A 10 16.98 14.63 5.55
C ALA A 10 16.65 13.12 5.55
N PRO A 11 16.50 12.43 6.71
CA PRO A 11 16.10 11.02 6.73
C PRO A 11 14.71 10.78 6.13
N PHE A 12 13.74 11.67 6.41
CA PHE A 12 12.39 11.56 5.85
C PHE A 12 12.40 11.75 4.33
N PHE A 13 13.15 12.74 3.85
CA PHE A 13 13.34 12.96 2.42
C PHE A 13 14.00 11.76 1.74
N LEU A 14 15.10 11.26 2.29
CA LEU A 14 15.82 10.12 1.73
C LEU A 14 14.94 8.87 1.71
N LEU A 15 14.23 8.58 2.80
CA LEU A 15 13.30 7.46 2.87
C LEU A 15 12.22 7.60 1.81
N THR A 16 11.61 8.78 1.67
CA THR A 16 10.55 9.03 0.68
C THR A 16 11.06 8.89 -0.76
N LEU A 17 12.28 9.36 -1.05
CA LEU A 17 12.93 9.20 -2.36
C LEU A 17 13.24 7.73 -2.68
N VAL A 18 13.75 6.97 -1.71
CA VAL A 18 13.98 5.53 -1.85
C VAL A 18 12.66 4.80 -2.13
N PHE A 19 11.60 5.13 -1.38
CA PHE A 19 10.26 4.58 -1.62
C PHE A 19 9.74 4.93 -3.02
N LEU A 20 9.92 6.17 -3.47
CA LEU A 20 9.54 6.60 -4.81
C LEU A 20 10.28 5.81 -5.88
N TYR A 21 11.59 5.63 -5.73
CA TYR A 21 12.39 4.84 -6.64
C TYR A 21 11.86 3.40 -6.75
N PHE A 22 11.65 2.71 -5.62
CA PHE A 22 11.16 1.33 -5.65
C PHE A 22 9.73 1.20 -6.14
N THR A 23 8.86 2.18 -5.85
CA THR A 23 7.43 2.09 -6.14
C THR A 23 7.05 2.54 -7.55
N VAL A 24 7.72 3.60 -8.05
CA VAL A 24 7.36 4.27 -9.30
C VAL A 24 8.36 3.98 -10.42
N VAL A 25 9.66 3.97 -10.10
CA VAL A 25 10.74 3.87 -11.10
C VAL A 25 11.09 2.41 -11.38
N ARG A 26 11.38 1.62 -10.35
CA ARG A 26 11.78 0.22 -10.48
C ARG A 26 10.55 -0.67 -10.63
N LYS A 27 10.21 -0.99 -11.87
CA LYS A 27 9.14 -1.95 -12.18
C LYS A 27 9.71 -3.36 -12.32
N ASN A 28 8.96 -4.34 -11.85
CA ASN A 28 9.22 -5.75 -12.14
C ASN A 28 8.39 -6.19 -13.36
N ALA A 29 8.57 -7.43 -13.81
CA ALA A 29 7.87 -7.95 -14.98
C ALA A 29 6.34 -7.85 -14.86
N PHE A 30 5.77 -8.10 -13.68
CA PHE A 30 4.33 -7.96 -13.47
C PHE A 30 3.87 -6.50 -13.61
N GLU A 31 4.59 -5.55 -12.99
CA GLU A 31 4.27 -4.11 -13.03
C GLU A 31 4.38 -3.54 -14.45
N GLU A 32 5.31 -4.05 -15.27
CA GLU A 32 5.40 -3.70 -16.69
C GLU A 32 4.18 -4.18 -17.48
N ARG A 33 3.76 -5.44 -17.28
CA ARG A 33 2.51 -5.96 -17.87
C ARG A 33 1.30 -5.17 -17.39
N LEU A 34 1.25 -4.86 -16.10
CA LEU A 34 0.19 -4.05 -15.50
C LEU A 34 0.16 -2.63 -16.07
N ALA A 35 1.29 -2.03 -16.42
CA ALA A 35 1.34 -0.72 -17.06
C ALA A 35 0.64 -0.72 -18.42
N LEU A 36 0.88 -1.78 -19.22
CA LEU A 36 0.28 -1.98 -20.54
C LEU A 36 -1.18 -2.43 -20.49
N PHE A 37 -1.62 -3.01 -19.37
CA PHE A 37 -2.98 -3.52 -19.22
C PHE A 37 -4.06 -2.48 -19.58
N ARG A 38 -4.98 -2.94 -20.43
CA ARG A 38 -6.22 -2.28 -20.82
C ARG A 38 -7.35 -3.28 -20.52
N PRO A 39 -8.46 -2.85 -19.92
CA PRO A 39 -9.64 -3.70 -19.76
C PRO A 39 -10.08 -4.26 -21.11
N THR A 40 -10.19 -5.57 -21.22
CA THR A 40 -10.57 -6.23 -22.50
C THR A 40 -11.78 -7.13 -22.36
N CYS A 41 -11.96 -7.75 -21.20
CA CYS A 41 -13.05 -8.69 -20.98
C CYS A 41 -14.20 -8.07 -20.19
N GLN A 42 -15.44 -8.44 -20.54
CA GLN A 42 -16.60 -8.12 -19.72
C GLN A 42 -16.63 -9.10 -18.54
N LEU A 43 -16.43 -8.57 -17.33
CA LEU A 43 -16.50 -9.35 -16.11
C LEU A 43 -17.91 -9.92 -15.90
N SER A 44 -18.00 -11.10 -15.28
CA SER A 44 -19.26 -11.62 -14.79
C SER A 44 -19.90 -10.66 -13.78
N GLN A 45 -21.23 -10.69 -13.64
CA GLN A 45 -21.95 -9.77 -12.77
C GLN A 45 -21.40 -9.74 -11.33
N LYS A 46 -21.03 -10.91 -10.77
CA LYS A 46 -20.45 -11.01 -9.43
C LYS A 46 -19.07 -10.33 -9.35
N ARG A 47 -18.21 -10.54 -10.35
CA ARG A 47 -16.86 -9.96 -10.40
C ARG A 47 -16.90 -8.45 -10.66
N ASP A 48 -17.83 -7.98 -11.49
CA ASP A 48 -18.00 -6.53 -11.69
C ASP A 48 -18.55 -5.85 -10.42
N ALA A 49 -19.50 -6.47 -9.72
CA ALA A 49 -19.95 -5.96 -8.42
C ALA A 49 -18.80 -5.87 -7.40
N TYR A 50 -17.95 -6.89 -7.32
CA TYR A 50 -16.74 -6.85 -6.48
C TYR A 50 -15.81 -5.70 -6.90
N ARG A 51 -15.50 -5.56 -8.19
CA ARG A 51 -14.66 -4.48 -8.74
C ARG A 51 -15.22 -3.10 -8.40
N GLN A 52 -16.54 -2.90 -8.50
CA GLN A 52 -17.18 -1.65 -8.13
C GLN A 52 -16.98 -1.33 -6.63
N GLN A 53 -17.03 -2.34 -5.77
CA GLN A 53 -16.72 -2.16 -4.35
C GLN A 53 -15.24 -1.83 -4.11
N VAL A 54 -14.31 -2.48 -4.81
CA VAL A 54 -12.87 -2.14 -4.75
C VAL A 54 -12.62 -0.68 -5.16
N ARG A 55 -13.28 -0.22 -6.24
CA ARG A 55 -13.23 1.18 -6.69
C ARG A 55 -13.77 2.15 -5.65
N LYS A 56 -14.94 1.84 -5.10
CA LYS A 56 -15.59 2.63 -4.05
C LYS A 56 -14.68 2.72 -2.83
N TYR A 57 -14.15 1.59 -2.38
CA TYR A 57 -13.21 1.51 -1.28
C TYR A 57 -11.95 2.35 -1.53
N SER A 58 -11.32 2.21 -2.71
CA SER A 58 -10.12 2.97 -3.08
C SER A 58 -10.36 4.48 -3.08
N LYS A 59 -11.56 4.92 -3.53
CA LYS A 59 -11.98 6.32 -3.46
C LYS A 59 -12.10 6.81 -2.02
N TYR A 60 -12.76 6.05 -1.14
CA TYR A 60 -12.89 6.42 0.27
C TYR A 60 -11.55 6.40 1.00
N ALA A 61 -10.70 5.41 0.74
CA ALA A 61 -9.36 5.34 1.30
C ALA A 61 -8.54 6.59 0.93
N ASN A 62 -8.64 7.07 -0.31
CA ASN A 62 -7.98 8.31 -0.73
C ASN A 62 -8.55 9.56 -0.03
N ILE A 63 -9.88 9.63 0.17
CA ILE A 63 -10.51 10.75 0.90
C ILE A 63 -10.03 10.76 2.36
N ILE A 64 -10.06 9.59 3.03
CA ILE A 64 -9.59 9.44 4.40
C ILE A 64 -8.11 9.81 4.50
N LEU A 65 -7.29 9.36 3.55
CA LEU A 65 -5.88 9.71 3.46
C LEU A 65 -5.66 11.22 3.37
N LEU A 66 -6.45 11.92 2.56
CA LEU A 66 -6.39 13.38 2.43
C LEU A 66 -6.74 14.04 3.77
N VAL A 67 -7.80 13.60 4.44
CA VAL A 67 -8.17 14.15 5.75
C VAL A 67 -7.05 13.93 6.78
N ILE A 68 -6.51 12.71 6.88
CA ILE A 68 -5.46 12.37 7.86
C ILE A 68 -4.18 13.17 7.63
N LEU A 69 -3.77 13.38 6.38
CA LEU A 69 -2.51 14.07 6.08
C LEU A 69 -2.64 15.60 6.15
N TYR A 70 -3.74 16.16 5.63
CA TYR A 70 -3.84 17.62 5.47
C TYR A 70 -4.58 18.32 6.61
N LEU A 71 -5.47 17.65 7.36
CA LEU A 71 -6.16 18.30 8.49
C LEU A 71 -5.18 18.73 9.61
N PRO A 72 -4.23 17.88 10.05
CA PRO A 72 -3.23 18.30 11.05
C PRO A 72 -2.32 19.41 10.52
N LEU A 73 -1.98 19.35 9.23
CA LEU A 73 -1.17 20.37 8.56
C LEU A 73 -1.89 21.73 8.53
N CYS A 74 -3.19 21.76 8.22
CA CYS A 74 -3.99 22.99 8.28
C CYS A 74 -4.02 23.56 9.72
N ALA A 75 -4.20 22.71 10.73
CA ALA A 75 -4.17 23.13 12.13
C ALA A 75 -2.79 23.70 12.52
N PHE A 76 -1.70 23.04 12.09
CA PHE A 76 -0.34 23.50 12.32
C PHE A 76 -0.06 24.87 11.70
N ILE A 77 -0.45 25.06 10.43
CA ILE A 77 -0.33 26.36 9.74
C ILE A 77 -1.13 27.43 10.48
N ALA A 78 -2.37 27.13 10.91
CA ALA A 78 -3.20 28.09 11.64
C ALA A 78 -2.57 28.54 12.97
N ILE A 79 -1.91 27.62 13.70
CA ILE A 79 -1.19 27.94 14.93
C ILE A 79 -0.01 28.88 14.63
N LEU A 80 0.81 28.57 13.62
CA LEU A 80 1.94 29.42 13.22
C LEU A 80 1.51 30.82 12.81
N LEU A 81 0.40 30.92 12.06
CA LEU A 81 -0.17 32.20 11.66
C LEU A 81 -0.66 33.02 12.86
N LYS A 82 -1.29 32.36 13.84
CA LYS A 82 -1.77 33.00 15.06
C LYS A 82 -0.60 33.55 15.88
N GLU A 83 0.44 32.74 16.09
CA GLU A 83 1.63 33.12 16.87
C GLU A 83 2.35 34.31 16.21
N GLY A 84 2.61 34.25 14.90
CA GLY A 84 3.21 35.36 14.17
C GLY A 84 2.37 36.65 14.20
N TYR A 85 1.03 36.53 14.22
CA TYR A 85 0.13 37.68 14.38
C TYR A 85 0.20 38.28 15.78
N GLU A 86 0.21 37.46 16.84
CA GLU A 86 0.32 37.92 18.23
C GLU A 86 1.64 38.66 18.50
N GLU A 87 2.75 38.20 17.90
CA GLU A 87 4.06 38.83 18.06
C GLU A 87 4.20 40.17 17.30
N THR A 88 3.62 40.28 16.10
CA THR A 88 3.90 41.42 15.20
C THR A 88 2.72 42.36 14.98
N GLY A 89 1.52 42.00 15.43
CA GLY A 89 0.28 42.76 15.22
C GLY A 89 -0.15 42.88 13.75
N LYS A 90 0.47 42.14 12.84
CA LYS A 90 0.22 42.18 11.40
C LYS A 90 -0.08 40.78 10.89
N LEU A 91 -1.12 40.66 10.06
CA LEU A 91 -1.37 39.49 9.19
C LEU A 91 -0.40 39.44 8.01
N TYR A 92 0.54 40.39 7.93
CA TYR A 92 1.58 40.44 6.93
C TYR A 92 2.76 39.59 7.37
N ILE A 93 2.71 38.34 6.91
CA ILE A 93 3.82 37.43 6.90
C ILE A 93 4.84 37.99 5.90
N SER A 94 5.82 38.77 6.36
CA SER A 94 7.09 38.78 5.63
C SER A 94 7.49 37.31 5.54
N ILE A 95 7.63 36.77 4.32
CA ILE A 95 7.93 35.36 4.07
C ILE A 95 9.35 35.10 4.62
N TYR A 96 9.44 34.98 5.93
CA TYR A 96 10.66 34.71 6.68
C TYR A 96 11.15 33.34 6.25
N ASP A 97 12.47 33.12 6.32
CA ASP A 97 13.06 31.84 5.95
C ASP A 97 12.41 30.67 6.71
N ASP A 98 11.93 30.90 7.94
CA ASP A 98 11.24 29.89 8.76
C ASP A 98 9.96 29.30 8.12
N ILE A 99 9.10 30.09 7.47
CA ILE A 99 7.88 29.55 6.82
C ILE A 99 8.23 28.82 5.53
N LYS A 100 9.22 29.31 4.77
CA LYS A 100 9.77 28.59 3.62
C LYS A 100 10.40 27.27 4.06
N MET A 101 11.09 27.26 5.19
CA MET A 101 11.73 26.08 5.77
C MET A 101 10.68 25.08 6.27
N VAL A 102 9.59 25.52 6.90
CA VAL A 102 8.45 24.65 7.28
C VAL A 102 7.77 24.06 6.04
N LEU A 103 7.52 24.86 5.02
CA LEU A 103 6.95 24.39 3.75
C LEU A 103 7.87 23.35 3.10
N LEU A 104 9.17 23.59 3.09
CA LEU A 104 10.12 22.64 2.53
C LEU A 104 10.23 21.36 3.37
N THR A 105 10.37 21.47 4.70
CA THR A 105 10.71 20.32 5.57
C THR A 105 9.51 19.48 5.99
N VAL A 106 8.30 20.03 6.03
CA VAL A 106 7.08 19.30 6.46
C VAL A 106 6.13 19.09 5.29
N TYR A 107 5.81 20.16 4.54
CA TYR A 107 4.78 20.07 3.50
C TYR A 107 5.23 19.20 2.32
N VAL A 108 6.45 19.37 1.81
CA VAL A 108 6.96 18.58 0.67
C VAL A 108 6.98 17.07 0.98
N PRO A 109 7.53 16.58 2.13
CA PRO A 109 7.45 15.16 2.46
C PRO A 109 6.03 14.63 2.61
N VAL A 110 5.11 15.43 3.18
CA VAL A 110 3.69 15.04 3.32
C VAL A 110 3.03 14.91 1.94
N LEU A 111 3.29 15.85 1.02
CA LEU A 111 2.81 15.76 -0.36
C LEU A 111 3.35 14.52 -1.08
N LEU A 112 4.65 14.25 -0.96
CA LEU A 112 5.28 13.09 -1.57
C LEU A 112 4.72 11.78 -0.99
N LEU A 113 4.54 11.71 0.33
CA LEU A 113 3.91 10.57 1.00
C LEU A 113 2.47 10.36 0.52
N HIS A 114 1.68 11.43 0.40
CA HIS A 114 0.34 11.37 -0.16
C HIS A 114 0.34 10.81 -1.59
N TYR A 115 1.22 11.33 -2.44
CA TYR A 115 1.37 10.88 -3.82
C TYR A 115 1.72 9.38 -3.89
N LEU A 116 2.66 8.91 -3.06
CA LEU A 116 3.05 7.50 -3.02
C LEU A 116 1.89 6.61 -2.58
N LEU A 117 1.20 6.98 -1.50
CA LEU A 117 0.05 6.22 -0.99
C LEU A 117 -1.08 6.17 -2.02
N PHE A 118 -1.37 7.29 -2.67
CA PHE A 118 -2.34 7.35 -3.76
C PHE A 118 -1.93 6.46 -4.95
N TYR A 119 -0.66 6.51 -5.35
CA TYR A 119 -0.12 5.67 -6.40
C TYR A 119 -0.28 4.18 -6.07
N VAL A 120 0.07 3.76 -4.86
CA VAL A 120 -0.08 2.37 -4.39
C VAL A 120 -1.54 1.92 -4.43
N ILE A 121 -2.48 2.75 -3.96
CA ILE A 121 -3.92 2.46 -4.02
C ILE A 121 -4.35 2.27 -5.48
N LYS A 122 -3.93 3.16 -6.39
CA LYS A 122 -4.31 3.09 -7.80
C LYS A 122 -3.69 1.91 -8.55
N ARG A 123 -2.43 1.60 -8.25
CA ARG A 123 -1.74 0.42 -8.76
C ARG A 123 -2.45 -0.85 -8.30
N ASN A 124 -2.77 -0.97 -7.01
CA ASN A 124 -3.47 -2.13 -6.45
C ASN A 124 -4.89 -2.28 -7.04
N GLU A 125 -5.63 -1.19 -7.20
CA GLU A 125 -6.95 -1.18 -7.87
C GLU A 125 -6.84 -1.72 -9.30
N LYS A 126 -5.82 -1.27 -10.05
CA LYS A 126 -5.57 -1.71 -11.42
C LYS A 126 -5.17 -3.18 -11.49
N ALA A 127 -4.29 -3.62 -10.58
CA ALA A 127 -3.81 -5.00 -10.51
C ALA A 127 -4.95 -5.96 -10.19
N GLN A 128 -5.77 -5.65 -9.18
CA GLN A 128 -6.95 -6.45 -8.87
C GLN A 128 -7.89 -6.55 -10.08
N HIS A 129 -8.06 -5.46 -10.84
CA HIS A 129 -8.89 -5.52 -12.04
C HIS A 129 -8.31 -6.45 -13.12
N MET A 130 -7.00 -6.40 -13.35
CA MET A 130 -6.31 -7.31 -14.27
C MET A 130 -6.45 -8.76 -13.82
N LEU A 131 -6.27 -9.04 -12.53
CA LEU A 131 -6.41 -10.39 -11.97
C LEU A 131 -7.84 -10.89 -12.09
N LEU A 132 -8.86 -10.06 -11.81
CA LEU A 132 -10.27 -10.45 -11.94
C LEU A 132 -10.67 -10.86 -13.37
N GLU A 133 -10.05 -10.27 -14.40
CA GLU A 133 -10.26 -10.67 -15.80
C GLU A 133 -9.63 -12.04 -16.12
N GLN A 134 -8.58 -12.43 -15.41
CA GLN A 134 -7.79 -13.65 -15.69
C GLN A 134 -8.12 -14.83 -14.76
N MET A 135 -8.69 -14.54 -13.59
CA MET A 135 -8.92 -15.46 -12.49
C MET A 135 -9.95 -16.56 -12.82
N SER A 136 -9.75 -17.77 -12.32
CA SER A 136 -10.76 -18.84 -12.38
C SER A 136 -11.93 -18.56 -11.42
N ASP A 137 -13.04 -19.28 -11.53
CA ASP A 137 -14.15 -19.11 -10.57
C ASP A 137 -13.77 -19.57 -9.15
N ASP A 138 -12.94 -20.62 -9.03
CA ASP A 138 -12.46 -21.12 -7.75
C ASP A 138 -11.51 -20.13 -7.05
N ASP A 139 -10.57 -19.54 -7.82
CA ASP A 139 -9.69 -18.48 -7.32
C ASP A 139 -10.49 -17.26 -6.86
N PHE A 140 -11.59 -16.95 -7.54
CA PHE A 140 -12.46 -15.84 -7.16
C PHE A 140 -13.20 -16.12 -5.85
N GLU A 141 -13.71 -17.32 -5.64
CA GLU A 141 -14.31 -17.73 -4.36
C GLU A 141 -13.28 -17.69 -3.21
N LEU A 142 -12.03 -18.09 -3.47
CA LEU A 142 -10.93 -17.95 -2.51
C LEU A 142 -10.65 -16.47 -2.17
N LEU A 143 -10.61 -15.60 -3.17
CA LEU A 143 -10.49 -14.15 -2.96
C LEU A 143 -11.62 -13.60 -2.09
N LEU A 144 -12.85 -14.07 -2.26
CA LEU A 144 -13.99 -13.67 -1.42
C LEU A 144 -13.82 -14.12 0.04
N LYS A 145 -13.33 -15.36 0.27
CA LYS A 145 -13.02 -15.86 1.62
C LYS A 145 -11.93 -15.04 2.31
N VAL A 146 -10.87 -14.68 1.57
CA VAL A 146 -9.81 -13.79 2.05
C VAL A 146 -10.39 -12.42 2.40
N LYS A 147 -11.19 -11.82 1.51
CA LYS A 147 -11.91 -10.55 1.76
C LYS A 147 -12.71 -10.59 3.06
N ASP A 148 -13.48 -11.66 3.29
CA ASP A 148 -14.35 -11.74 4.47
C ASP A 148 -13.59 -11.98 5.78
N SER A 149 -12.34 -12.42 5.67
CA SER A 149 -11.42 -12.54 6.81
C SER A 149 -10.69 -11.23 7.14
N LEU A 150 -10.71 -10.24 6.23
CA LEU A 150 -10.07 -8.94 6.41
C LEU A 150 -10.89 -7.99 7.29
N SER A 151 -10.19 -7.05 7.93
CA SER A 151 -10.84 -5.97 8.67
C SER A 151 -11.58 -5.03 7.74
N PHE A 152 -12.55 -4.27 8.26
CA PHE A 152 -13.24 -3.23 7.50
C PHE A 152 -12.28 -2.24 6.81
N THR A 153 -11.16 -1.93 7.47
CA THR A 153 -10.11 -1.01 6.99
C THR A 153 -9.16 -1.62 5.95
N SER A 154 -9.34 -2.88 5.57
CA SER A 154 -8.52 -3.55 4.55
C SER A 154 -9.34 -4.46 3.62
N LYS A 155 -10.68 -4.46 3.75
CA LYS A 155 -11.59 -5.45 3.16
C LYS A 155 -11.39 -5.67 1.66
N TYR A 156 -11.10 -4.60 0.90
CA TYR A 156 -10.90 -4.65 -0.55
C TYR A 156 -9.45 -4.37 -0.97
N ASN A 157 -8.50 -4.55 -0.05
CA ASN A 157 -7.07 -4.45 -0.30
C ASN A 157 -6.38 -5.70 0.26
N PRO A 158 -6.57 -6.87 -0.39
CA PRO A 158 -6.03 -8.12 0.10
C PRO A 158 -4.49 -8.11 0.05
N PRO A 159 -3.82 -8.75 1.02
CA PRO A 159 -2.36 -8.81 1.07
C PRO A 159 -1.77 -9.76 0.02
N PHE A 160 -2.55 -10.72 -0.46
CA PHE A 160 -2.20 -11.58 -1.59
C PHE A 160 -3.45 -11.98 -2.38
N VAL A 161 -3.24 -12.46 -3.61
CA VAL A 161 -4.27 -13.02 -4.48
C VAL A 161 -3.67 -14.23 -5.21
N LEU A 162 -4.39 -15.36 -5.23
CA LEU A 162 -4.07 -16.49 -6.11
C LEU A 162 -4.81 -16.28 -7.44
N CYS A 163 -4.13 -16.44 -8.56
CA CYS A 163 -4.75 -16.37 -9.88
C CYS A 163 -3.92 -17.17 -10.90
N ASN A 164 -4.54 -18.12 -11.57
CA ASN A 164 -3.87 -18.97 -12.58
C ASN A 164 -2.59 -19.63 -12.05
N ASP A 165 -2.68 -20.31 -10.90
CA ASP A 165 -1.58 -21.00 -10.24
C ASP A 165 -0.37 -20.11 -9.86
N LYS A 166 -0.55 -18.79 -9.89
CA LYS A 166 0.45 -17.81 -9.45
C LYS A 166 -0.07 -17.04 -8.25
N LEU A 167 0.82 -16.83 -7.29
CA LEU A 167 0.55 -16.07 -6.08
C LEU A 167 1.08 -14.64 -6.24
N TYR A 168 0.17 -13.67 -6.13
CA TYR A 168 0.46 -12.25 -6.23
C TYR A 168 0.46 -11.65 -4.84
N ILE A 169 1.62 -11.24 -4.33
CA ILE A 169 1.77 -10.61 -3.02
C ILE A 169 1.80 -9.10 -3.18
N PHE A 170 0.86 -8.43 -2.51
CA PHE A 170 0.68 -6.99 -2.54
C PHE A 170 1.53 -6.33 -1.45
N ILE A 171 2.77 -6.00 -1.80
CA ILE A 171 3.68 -5.25 -0.94
C ILE A 171 3.52 -3.75 -1.25
N PHE A 172 3.82 -2.90 -0.27
CA PHE A 172 3.72 -1.46 -0.42
C PHE A 172 4.46 -0.93 -1.67
N PHE A 173 5.72 -1.33 -1.85
CA PHE A 173 6.55 -0.84 -2.95
C PHE A 173 6.43 -1.64 -4.25
N ALA A 174 5.91 -2.87 -4.24
CA ALA A 174 5.75 -3.66 -5.47
C ALA A 174 4.72 -4.77 -5.30
N ILE A 175 4.09 -5.20 -6.40
CA ILE A 175 3.34 -6.45 -6.43
C ILE A 175 4.27 -7.56 -6.93
N LYS A 176 4.55 -8.56 -6.09
CA LYS A 176 5.40 -9.70 -6.44
C LYS A 176 4.55 -10.85 -6.94
N GLU A 177 4.77 -11.27 -8.18
CA GLU A 177 4.23 -12.49 -8.73
C GLU A 177 5.20 -13.64 -8.43
N ILE A 178 4.66 -14.72 -7.88
CA ILE A 178 5.43 -15.82 -7.33
C ILE A 178 4.81 -17.12 -7.83
N ASP A 179 5.68 -18.05 -8.22
CA ASP A 179 5.28 -19.43 -8.39
C ASP A 179 5.20 -20.11 -7.00
N PRO A 180 4.01 -20.51 -6.53
CA PRO A 180 3.86 -21.09 -5.20
C PRO A 180 4.73 -22.32 -4.99
N THR A 181 5.04 -23.08 -6.04
CA THR A 181 5.87 -24.28 -5.98
C THR A 181 7.34 -23.99 -5.65
N GLN A 182 7.79 -22.75 -5.84
CA GLN A 182 9.15 -22.31 -5.57
C GLN A 182 9.34 -21.80 -4.14
N ILE A 183 8.28 -21.80 -3.33
CA ILE A 183 8.32 -21.33 -1.95
C ILE A 183 9.08 -22.35 -1.11
N THR A 184 10.21 -21.91 -0.56
CA THR A 184 10.99 -22.66 0.43
C THR A 184 11.17 -21.83 1.69
N ASP A 185 11.53 -22.51 2.78
CA ASP A 185 11.91 -21.88 4.05
C ASP A 185 10.82 -20.92 4.59
N LEU A 186 9.55 -21.33 4.48
CA LEU A 186 8.44 -20.54 5.00
C LEU A 186 8.47 -20.57 6.53
N ASP A 187 8.69 -19.40 7.11
CA ASP A 187 8.60 -19.14 8.54
C ASP A 187 7.59 -18.02 8.81
N TRP A 188 6.95 -18.09 9.97
CA TRP A 188 6.03 -17.07 10.39
C TRP A 188 6.00 -16.90 11.90
N SER A 189 5.89 -15.64 12.35
CA SER A 189 5.88 -15.31 13.77
C SER A 189 4.76 -14.35 14.14
N TYR A 190 4.16 -14.61 15.31
CA TYR A 190 3.20 -13.70 15.91
C TYR A 190 3.90 -12.47 16.47
N ARG A 191 3.47 -11.27 16.04
CA ARG A 191 3.87 -10.00 16.65
C ARG A 191 2.64 -9.20 17.07
N ARG A 192 2.86 -8.17 17.92
CA ARG A 192 1.79 -7.30 18.47
C ARG A 192 0.81 -6.77 17.41
N ASN A 193 1.27 -6.53 16.18
CA ASN A 193 0.49 -5.87 15.13
C ASN A 193 0.10 -6.79 13.95
N GLY A 194 0.32 -8.11 14.06
CA GLY A 194 0.01 -9.05 12.98
C GLY A 194 0.99 -10.21 12.90
N ILE A 195 0.89 -10.97 11.82
CA ILE A 195 1.76 -12.12 11.55
C ILE A 195 2.80 -11.69 10.54
N PHE A 196 4.08 -11.85 10.89
CA PHE A 196 5.18 -11.67 9.96
C PHE A 196 5.38 -12.98 9.21
N ILE A 197 5.36 -12.90 7.89
CA ILE A 197 5.65 -14.03 7.00
C ILE A 197 6.99 -13.77 6.34
N GLU A 198 7.82 -14.80 6.33
CA GLU A 198 9.12 -14.82 5.68
C GLU A 198 9.24 -16.11 4.88
N PHE A 199 9.61 -16.02 3.60
CA PHE A 199 9.96 -17.19 2.81
C PHE A 199 10.89 -16.82 1.67
N LYS A 200 11.41 -17.81 0.96
CA LYS A 200 12.25 -17.64 -0.21
C LYS A 200 11.53 -18.11 -1.47
N ALA A 201 11.44 -17.24 -2.47
CA ALA A 201 11.01 -17.61 -3.82
C ALA A 201 11.37 -16.50 -4.84
N PRO A 202 12.37 -16.69 -5.72
CA PRO A 202 13.75 -17.14 -5.50
C PRO A 202 14.59 -16.21 -4.59
N GLU A 203 14.09 -15.01 -4.31
CA GLU A 203 14.64 -14.08 -3.32
C GLU A 203 13.85 -14.15 -2.01
N LYS A 204 14.43 -13.62 -0.94
CA LYS A 204 13.75 -13.50 0.35
C LYS A 204 12.59 -12.50 0.25
N ILE A 205 11.41 -12.91 0.69
CA ILE A 205 10.19 -12.10 0.71
C ILE A 205 9.70 -12.02 2.15
N ILE A 206 9.45 -10.80 2.60
CA ILE A 206 8.93 -10.53 3.93
C ILE A 206 7.73 -9.62 3.77
N PHE A 207 6.62 -10.00 4.39
CA PHE A 207 5.40 -9.19 4.42
C PHE A 207 4.56 -9.53 5.65
N THR A 208 3.54 -8.72 5.90
CA THR A 208 2.66 -8.89 7.06
C THR A 208 1.27 -9.36 6.64
N LEU A 209 0.73 -10.31 7.41
CA LEU A 209 -0.61 -10.85 7.25
C LEU A 209 -1.48 -10.59 8.48
N PRO A 210 -2.76 -10.26 8.28
CA PRO A 210 -3.75 -10.32 9.36
C PRO A 210 -3.92 -11.75 9.85
N LYS A 211 -4.06 -11.94 11.17
CA LYS A 211 -4.17 -13.27 11.80
C LYS A 211 -5.27 -14.14 11.19
N LYS A 212 -6.42 -13.55 10.85
CA LYS A 212 -7.56 -14.26 10.26
C LYS A 212 -7.33 -14.71 8.81
N VAL A 213 -6.35 -14.12 8.13
CA VAL A 213 -6.05 -14.40 6.72
C VAL A 213 -4.96 -15.49 6.60
N LEU A 214 -4.13 -15.67 7.63
CA LEU A 214 -3.05 -16.66 7.64
C LEU A 214 -3.52 -18.07 7.24
N PRO A 215 -4.64 -18.63 7.75
CA PRO A 215 -5.04 -19.99 7.38
C PRO A 215 -5.27 -20.14 5.88
N HIS A 216 -5.87 -19.13 5.22
CA HIS A 216 -6.06 -19.16 3.76
C HIS A 216 -4.74 -19.08 3.01
N PHE A 217 -3.76 -18.35 3.54
CA PHE A 217 -2.42 -18.28 2.94
C PHE A 217 -1.71 -19.64 3.03
N LEU A 218 -1.65 -20.23 4.22
CA LEU A 218 -1.00 -21.52 4.45
C LEU A 218 -1.68 -22.63 3.66
N GLN A 219 -3.01 -22.64 3.58
CA GLN A 219 -3.76 -23.61 2.78
C GLN A 219 -3.39 -23.54 1.29
N ILE A 220 -3.13 -22.35 0.75
CA ILE A 220 -2.62 -22.22 -0.63
C ILE A 220 -1.23 -22.85 -0.71
N ILE A 221 -0.33 -22.55 0.23
CA ILE A 221 1.03 -23.10 0.19
C ILE A 221 1.03 -24.64 0.25
N GLU A 222 0.18 -25.24 1.10
CA GLU A 222 -0.01 -26.70 1.20
C GLU A 222 -0.49 -27.35 -0.11
N GLN A 223 -1.21 -26.61 -0.96
CA GLN A 223 -1.68 -27.14 -2.25
C GLN A 223 -0.56 -27.25 -3.29
N TYR A 224 0.49 -26.44 -3.17
CA TYR A 224 1.55 -26.33 -4.17
C TYR A 224 2.92 -26.81 -3.66
N THR A 225 3.04 -27.16 -2.38
CA THR A 225 4.28 -27.62 -1.75
C THR A 225 3.98 -28.80 -0.83
N ASP A 226 4.99 -29.65 -0.60
CA ASP A 226 4.88 -30.76 0.36
C ASP A 226 5.01 -30.30 1.83
N GLN A 227 4.82 -29.01 2.11
CA GLN A 227 4.89 -28.46 3.46
C GLN A 227 3.54 -28.63 4.15
N GLU A 228 3.50 -29.33 5.28
CA GLU A 228 2.31 -29.42 6.13
C GLU A 228 2.38 -28.40 7.27
N PHE A 229 1.31 -27.63 7.49
CA PHE A 229 1.19 -26.73 8.64
C PHE A 229 0.16 -27.29 9.63
N TYR A 230 0.55 -27.44 10.89
CA TYR A 230 -0.38 -27.80 11.96
C TYR A 230 -1.00 -26.51 12.54
N TYR A 231 -2.32 -26.40 12.39
CA TYR A 231 -3.13 -25.22 12.76
C TYR A 231 -3.64 -25.26 14.21
#